data_AF-A0A2M7E1E5-F1
#
_entry.id   AF-A0A2M7E1E5-F1
#
_cell.length_a   1.000
_cell.length_b   1.000
_cell.length_c   1.000
_cell.angle_alpha   90.00
_cell.angle_beta   90.00
_cell.angle_gamma   90.00
#
_symmetry.space_group_name_H-M   'P 1'
#
loop_
_entity.id
_entity.type
_entity.pdbx_description
1 polymer ?
#
loop_
_entity_poly.entity_id
_entity_poly.type
_entity_poly.pdbx_seq_one_letter_code
_entity_poly.pdbx_strand_id
1 'polypeptide(L)'
;MDVKKITVFIGNQASGKSSVAKLISTLRWIEKSLFRGDVNKSELKRKSKFQNYYCGYQNIKNYFLPDTEIEFEGDAYKFQYKNSRLDILENKKEYLVPKIMYVPSERNFVSVVSQPEKLKYLPKPLYTFLDEFERSKQELSSSIKLPINNLEFKYEKKKGISKLLLWISKY
;
A
#
# COMPACT_ATOMS: atom_id res chain seq x y z
N MET A 1 12.51 -4.39 15.20
CA MET A 1 12.25 -2.94 15.01
C MET A 1 10.81 -2.68 15.35
N ASP A 2 10.51 -1.61 16.09
CA ASP A 2 9.14 -1.21 16.40
C ASP A 2 8.64 -0.19 15.35
N VAL A 3 7.38 -0.32 14.91
CA VAL A 3 6.74 0.55 13.92
C VAL A 3 5.73 1.45 14.64
N LYS A 4 6.16 2.67 14.95
CA LYS A 4 5.29 3.67 15.58
C LYS A 4 4.30 4.28 14.57
N LYS A 5 3.30 5.00 15.10
CA LYS A 5 2.27 5.72 14.31
C LYS A 5 2.88 6.55 13.17
N ILE A 6 4.00 7.21 13.41
CA ILE A 6 4.81 7.87 12.40
C ILE A 6 6.19 7.22 12.45
N THR A 7 6.58 6.58 11.35
CA THR A 7 7.90 5.94 11.19
C THR A 7 8.50 6.41 9.88
N VAL A 8 9.74 6.91 9.92
CA VAL A 8 10.45 7.41 8.74
C VAL A 8 11.67 6.56 8.49
N PHE A 9 11.78 5.99 7.29
CA PHE A 9 12.96 5.23 6.85
C PHE A 9 13.90 6.15 6.07
N ILE A 10 15.13 6.37 6.59
CA ILE A 10 16.16 7.22 5.99
C ILE A 10 17.43 6.39 5.75
N GLY A 11 18.19 6.72 4.71
CA GLY A 11 19.44 6.02 4.36
C GLY A 11 19.77 6.10 2.88
N ASN A 12 20.94 5.60 2.50
CA ASN A 12 21.48 5.67 1.13
C ASN A 12 20.54 5.09 0.07
N GLN A 13 20.62 5.58 -1.17
CA GLN A 13 19.85 5.02 -2.28
C GLN A 13 20.09 3.51 -2.41
N ALA A 14 19.05 2.77 -2.82
CA ALA A 14 19.07 1.30 -2.95
C ALA A 14 19.35 0.51 -1.65
N SER A 15 19.31 1.13 -0.47
CA SER A 15 19.51 0.45 0.83
C SER A 15 18.30 -0.38 1.34
N GLY A 16 17.33 -0.70 0.49
CA GLY A 16 16.17 -1.54 0.87
C GLY A 16 15.05 -0.86 1.67
N LYS A 17 15.08 0.46 1.88
CA LYS A 17 14.03 1.20 2.63
C LYS A 17 12.61 0.95 2.12
N SER A 18 12.43 1.01 0.80
CA SER A 18 11.13 0.73 0.16
C SER A 18 10.74 -0.75 0.29
N SER A 19 11.72 -1.68 0.25
CA SER A 19 11.46 -3.11 0.45
C SER A 19 10.89 -3.40 1.83
N VAL A 20 11.44 -2.78 2.88
CA VAL A 20 10.92 -2.90 4.25
C VAL A 20 9.51 -2.33 4.35
N ALA A 21 9.26 -1.13 3.80
CA ALA A 21 7.93 -0.52 3.82
C ALA A 21 6.87 -1.39 3.08
N LYS A 22 7.23 -1.94 1.92
CA LYS A 22 6.39 -2.88 1.15
C LYS A 22 6.11 -4.17 1.90
N LEU A 23 7.10 -4.71 2.59
CA LEU A 23 6.95 -5.91 3.40
C LEU A 23 5.99 -5.68 4.57
N ILE A 24 6.16 -4.57 5.31
CA ILE A 24 5.24 -4.17 6.38
C ILE A 24 3.82 -4.01 5.84
N SER A 25 3.65 -3.33 4.70
CA SER A 25 2.33 -3.18 4.09
C SER A 25 1.71 -4.53 3.71
N THR A 26 2.51 -5.45 3.16
CA THR A 26 2.06 -6.80 2.80
C THR A 26 1.57 -7.56 4.03
N LEU A 27 2.36 -7.56 5.10
CA LEU A 27 2.04 -8.29 6.33
C LEU A 27 0.82 -7.70 7.05
N ARG A 28 0.72 -6.36 7.13
CA ARG A 28 -0.48 -5.68 7.67
C ARG A 28 -1.73 -6.00 6.85
N TRP A 29 -1.62 -6.05 5.52
CA TRP A 29 -2.76 -6.41 4.67
C TRP A 29 -3.16 -7.88 4.88
N ILE A 30 -2.19 -8.80 4.95
CA ILE A 30 -2.44 -10.22 5.22
C ILE A 30 -3.12 -10.39 6.59
N GLU A 31 -2.64 -9.70 7.62
CA GLU A 31 -3.23 -9.70 8.97
C GLU A 31 -4.71 -9.31 8.93
N LYS A 32 -5.01 -8.18 8.29
CA LYS A 32 -6.39 -7.72 8.09
C LYS A 32 -7.25 -8.74 7.35
N SER A 33 -6.74 -9.30 6.26
CA SER A 33 -7.49 -10.26 5.44
C SER A 33 -7.70 -11.60 6.14
N LEU A 34 -6.73 -12.06 6.93
CA LEU A 34 -6.90 -13.22 7.81
C LEU A 34 -7.99 -12.99 8.84
N PHE A 35 -7.97 -11.84 9.52
CA PHE A 35 -8.96 -11.51 10.56
C PHE A 35 -10.39 -11.43 9.98
N ARG A 36 -10.54 -10.94 8.75
CA ARG A 36 -11.83 -10.88 8.05
C ARG A 36 -12.32 -12.22 7.50
N GLY A 37 -11.44 -13.22 7.39
CA GLY A 37 -11.73 -14.47 6.69
C GLY A 37 -11.61 -14.38 5.16
N ASP A 38 -11.08 -13.28 4.62
CA ASP A 38 -10.87 -13.09 3.17
C ASP A 38 -9.77 -14.02 2.63
N VAL A 39 -8.85 -14.46 3.50
CA VAL A 39 -7.73 -15.34 3.16
C VAL A 39 -7.66 -16.52 4.12
N ASN A 40 -7.40 -17.71 3.60
CA ASN A 40 -7.26 -18.91 4.39
C ASN A 40 -5.83 -19.07 4.95
N LYS A 41 -5.72 -19.29 6.27
CA LYS A 41 -4.44 -19.52 6.96
C LYS A 41 -3.64 -20.69 6.36
N SER A 42 -4.29 -21.81 6.04
CA SER A 42 -3.63 -22.99 5.44
C SER A 42 -3.07 -22.71 4.05
N GLU A 43 -3.73 -21.84 3.28
CA GLU A 43 -3.25 -21.44 1.95
C GLU A 43 -1.98 -20.60 2.06
N LEU A 44 -1.96 -19.62 2.98
CA LEU A 44 -0.80 -18.76 3.25
C LEU A 44 0.45 -19.55 3.65
N LYS A 45 0.28 -20.64 4.42
CA LYS A 45 1.37 -21.50 4.87
C LYS A 45 1.94 -22.41 3.78
N ARG A 46 1.30 -22.52 2.60
CA ARG A 46 1.83 -23.34 1.50
C ARG A 46 3.21 -22.82 1.08
N LYS A 47 4.11 -23.75 0.77
CA LYS A 47 5.50 -23.44 0.39
C LYS A 47 5.54 -22.36 -0.69
N SER A 48 6.36 -21.33 -0.47
CA SER A 48 6.54 -20.18 -1.38
C SER A 48 5.29 -19.35 -1.68
N LYS A 49 4.10 -19.62 -1.10
CA LYS A 49 2.89 -18.82 -1.37
C LYS A 49 3.06 -17.38 -0.89
N PHE A 50 3.53 -17.19 0.36
CA PHE A 50 3.87 -15.88 0.92
C PHE A 50 4.80 -15.06 0.01
N GLN A 51 5.91 -15.68 -0.40
CA GLN A 51 6.94 -15.05 -1.24
C GLN A 51 6.42 -14.76 -2.67
N ASN A 52 5.91 -15.77 -3.37
CA ASN A 52 5.62 -15.64 -4.80
C ASN A 52 4.35 -14.86 -5.08
N TYR A 53 3.32 -15.01 -4.24
CA TYR A 53 2.04 -14.36 -4.45
C TYR A 53 1.98 -13.00 -3.76
N TYR A 54 2.11 -12.96 -2.43
CA TYR A 54 1.91 -11.74 -1.66
C TYR A 54 3.09 -10.77 -1.78
N CYS A 55 4.32 -11.25 -1.58
CA CYS A 55 5.50 -10.42 -1.80
C CYS A 55 5.77 -10.17 -3.28
N GLY A 56 5.29 -11.05 -4.17
CA GLY A 56 5.29 -10.85 -5.61
C GLY A 56 4.39 -9.70 -6.05
N TYR A 57 3.25 -9.49 -5.40
CA TYR A 57 2.36 -8.36 -5.66
C TYR A 57 3.08 -7.01 -5.50
N GLN A 58 3.92 -6.87 -4.48
CA GLN A 58 4.71 -5.64 -4.23
C GLN A 58 6.03 -5.57 -5.02
N ASN A 59 6.28 -6.53 -5.92
CA ASN A 59 7.54 -6.70 -6.66
C ASN A 59 8.78 -6.84 -5.76
N ILE A 60 8.65 -7.52 -4.61
CA ILE A 60 9.79 -7.75 -3.68
C ILE A 60 10.16 -9.23 -3.55
N LYS A 61 9.50 -10.15 -4.27
CA LYS A 61 9.78 -11.59 -4.19
C LYS A 61 11.23 -11.99 -4.51
N ASN A 62 11.90 -11.22 -5.37
CA ASN A 62 13.27 -11.49 -5.81
C ASN A 62 14.33 -11.03 -4.79
N TYR A 63 13.94 -10.34 -3.71
CA TYR A 63 14.84 -9.99 -2.62
C TYR A 63 14.95 -11.08 -1.56
N PHE A 64 14.15 -12.14 -1.66
CA PHE A 64 14.19 -13.28 -0.76
C PHE A 64 15.32 -14.22 -1.16
N LEU A 65 16.22 -14.46 -0.23
CA LEU A 65 17.28 -15.46 -0.29
C LEU A 65 16.84 -16.74 0.46
N PRO A 66 17.50 -17.89 0.24
CA PRO A 66 17.16 -19.14 0.93
C PRO A 66 17.18 -19.04 2.47
N ASP A 67 18.05 -18.20 3.01
CA ASP A 67 18.25 -17.90 4.43
C ASP A 67 17.48 -16.66 4.92
N THR A 68 16.59 -16.09 4.09
CA THR A 68 15.75 -14.98 4.52
C THR A 68 14.84 -15.38 5.67
N GLU A 69 14.97 -14.66 6.77
CA GLU A 69 14.13 -14.77 7.95
C GLU A 69 13.35 -13.48 8.17
N ILE A 70 12.06 -13.60 8.46
CA ILE A 70 11.20 -12.47 8.78
C ILE A 70 10.37 -12.84 9.99
N GLU A 71 10.46 -12.02 11.04
CA GLU A 71 9.49 -12.02 12.12
C GLU A 71 8.71 -10.71 12.12
N PHE A 72 7.40 -10.81 12.21
CA PHE A 72 6.52 -9.65 12.28
C PHE A 72 5.41 -9.89 13.29
N GLU A 73 5.34 -9.00 14.27
CA GLU A 73 4.32 -9.01 15.29
C GLU A 73 3.27 -7.95 14.95
N GLY A 74 2.08 -8.42 14.57
CA GLY A 74 0.90 -7.61 14.40
C GLY A 74 0.06 -7.55 15.68
N ASP A 75 -1.07 -6.87 15.60
CA ASP A 75 -1.99 -6.71 16.73
C ASP A 75 -2.83 -7.99 16.97
N ALA A 76 -3.15 -8.74 15.91
CA ALA A 76 -3.96 -9.97 15.94
C ALA A 76 -3.15 -11.23 15.65
N TYR A 77 -2.10 -11.14 14.83
CA TYR A 77 -1.29 -12.30 14.42
C TYR A 77 0.22 -12.02 14.50
N LYS A 78 0.99 -13.04 14.85
CA LYS A 78 2.44 -13.09 14.66
C LYS A 78 2.78 -13.94 13.43
N PHE A 79 3.64 -13.41 12.57
CA PHE A 79 4.11 -14.04 11.35
C PHE A 79 5.59 -14.38 11.48
N GLN A 80 5.96 -15.61 11.13
CA GLN A 80 7.34 -16.09 11.11
C GLN A 80 7.61 -16.74 9.76
N TYR A 81 8.49 -16.16 8.97
CA TYR A 81 8.92 -16.73 7.70
C TYR A 81 10.36 -17.20 7.82
N LYS A 82 10.59 -18.48 7.52
CA LYS A 82 11.91 -19.12 7.53
C LYS A 82 11.87 -20.35 6.62
N ASN A 83 13.00 -20.71 6.00
CA ASN A 83 13.10 -21.88 5.11
C ASN A 83 12.01 -21.91 4.02
N SER A 84 11.68 -20.74 3.46
CA SER A 84 10.64 -20.56 2.45
C SER A 84 9.22 -20.98 2.87
N ARG A 85 8.95 -21.04 4.18
CA ARG A 85 7.64 -21.32 4.77
C ARG A 85 7.22 -20.19 5.70
N LEU A 86 5.92 -19.93 5.73
CA LEU A 86 5.32 -18.96 6.62
C LEU A 86 4.56 -19.70 7.72
N ASP A 87 4.85 -19.38 8.96
CA ASP A 87 4.07 -19.73 10.14
C ASP A 87 3.33 -18.52 10.68
N ILE A 88 2.17 -18.80 11.27
CA ILE A 88 1.19 -17.81 11.69
C ILE A 88 0.62 -18.25 13.04
N LEU A 89 0.86 -17.43 14.06
CA LEU A 89 0.34 -17.59 15.41
C LEU A 89 -0.71 -16.51 15.65
N GLU A 90 -1.77 -16.86 16.35
CA GLU A 90 -2.85 -15.91 16.68
C GLU A 90 -2.59 -15.36 18.09
N ASN A 91 -2.56 -14.04 18.20
CA ASN A 91 -2.18 -13.33 19.43
C ASN A 91 -3.40 -12.78 20.18
N LYS A 92 -4.45 -12.32 19.46
CA LYS A 92 -5.62 -11.68 20.07
C LYS A 92 -6.90 -11.96 19.27
N LYS A 93 -8.03 -12.05 19.98
CA LYS A 93 -9.37 -12.18 19.39
C LYS A 93 -10.02 -10.85 19.00
N GLU A 94 -9.65 -9.75 19.65
CA GLU A 94 -10.16 -8.42 19.34
C GLU A 94 -9.14 -7.64 18.50
N TYR A 95 -9.57 -7.18 17.32
CA TYR A 95 -8.73 -6.46 16.35
C TYR A 95 -9.49 -5.29 15.74
N LEU A 96 -8.92 -4.09 15.86
CA LEU A 96 -9.42 -2.92 15.17
C LEU A 96 -8.98 -2.97 13.71
N VAL A 97 -9.91 -3.35 12.83
CA VAL A 97 -9.64 -3.59 11.41
C VAL A 97 -9.21 -2.29 10.70
N PRO A 98 -7.94 -2.16 10.26
CA PRO A 98 -7.44 -0.92 9.70
C PRO A 98 -7.83 -0.74 8.21
N LYS A 99 -7.84 0.52 7.77
CA LYS A 99 -7.78 0.87 6.34
C LYS A 99 -6.30 0.97 5.96
N ILE A 100 -5.85 0.09 5.06
CA ILE A 100 -4.44 -0.05 4.67
C ILE A 100 -4.31 0.31 3.20
N MET A 101 -3.36 1.17 2.87
CA MET A 101 -2.98 1.49 1.51
C MET A 101 -1.46 1.64 1.44
N TYR A 102 -0.84 1.06 0.41
CA TYR A 102 0.53 1.35 0.03
C TYR A 102 0.53 2.31 -1.14
N VAL A 103 1.20 3.46 -1.00
CA VAL A 103 1.36 4.43 -2.07
C VAL A 103 2.73 4.20 -2.74
N PRO A 104 2.78 3.79 -4.02
CA PRO A 104 4.03 3.48 -4.70
C PRO A 104 4.90 4.72 -4.95
N SER A 105 6.19 4.51 -5.17
CA SER A 105 7.14 5.58 -5.49
C SER A 105 6.77 6.27 -6.81
N GLU A 106 6.24 5.50 -7.75
CA GLU A 106 5.83 5.93 -9.09
C GLU A 106 4.45 6.62 -9.09
N ARG A 107 3.85 6.93 -7.93
CA ARG A 107 2.50 7.52 -7.82
C ARG A 107 2.26 8.75 -8.69
N ASN A 108 3.28 9.56 -8.94
CA ASN A 108 3.15 10.77 -9.76
C ASN A 108 2.68 10.45 -11.18
N PHE A 109 2.95 9.23 -11.66
CA PHE A 109 2.49 8.71 -12.94
C PHE A 109 0.99 8.89 -13.16
N VAL A 110 0.15 8.65 -12.13
CA VAL A 110 -1.32 8.73 -12.27
C VAL A 110 -1.84 10.15 -12.51
N SER A 111 -1.04 11.17 -12.20
CA SER A 111 -1.41 12.57 -12.38
C SER A 111 -0.99 13.16 -13.73
N VAL A 112 -0.03 12.54 -14.41
CA VAL A 112 0.57 13.04 -15.65
C VAL A 112 -0.08 12.39 -16.88
N VAL A 113 -0.48 11.13 -16.76
CA VAL A 113 -1.02 10.37 -17.88
C VAL A 113 -2.51 10.65 -18.05
N SER A 114 -2.93 10.91 -19.29
CA SER A 114 -4.33 10.91 -19.69
C SER A 114 -4.85 9.47 -19.79
N GLN A 115 -5.96 9.17 -19.11
CA GLN A 115 -6.59 7.84 -19.11
C GLN A 115 -5.64 6.71 -18.65
N PRO A 116 -5.00 6.84 -17.47
CA PRO A 116 -4.05 5.85 -16.96
C PRO A 116 -4.67 4.44 -16.82
N GLU A 117 -5.99 4.34 -16.70
CA GLU A 117 -6.75 3.08 -16.66
C GLU A 117 -6.66 2.26 -17.95
N LYS A 118 -6.35 2.90 -19.09
CA LYS A 118 -6.19 2.21 -20.38
C LYS A 118 -4.81 1.59 -20.56
N LEU A 119 -3.86 1.91 -19.69
CA LEU A 119 -2.52 1.39 -19.77
C LEU A 119 -2.47 -0.06 -19.32
N LYS A 120 -1.78 -0.89 -20.12
CA LYS A 120 -1.50 -2.29 -19.79
C LYS A 120 -0.12 -2.39 -19.14
N TYR A 121 0.07 -3.45 -18.35
CA TYR A 121 1.35 -3.83 -17.76
C TYR A 121 1.92 -2.88 -16.69
N LEU A 122 1.08 -2.10 -16.00
CA LEU A 122 1.54 -1.38 -14.82
C LEU A 122 1.85 -2.34 -13.67
N PRO A 123 2.76 -1.98 -12.76
CA PRO A 123 2.91 -2.70 -11.49
C PRO A 123 1.58 -2.81 -10.76
N LYS A 124 1.26 -4.00 -10.21
CA LYS A 124 -0.01 -4.23 -9.48
C LYS A 124 -0.30 -3.19 -8.37
N PRO A 125 0.68 -2.75 -7.56
CA PRO A 125 0.42 -1.74 -6.54
C PRO A 125 0.05 -0.37 -7.14
N LEU A 126 0.52 -0.09 -8.36
CA LEU A 126 0.18 1.15 -9.07
C LEU A 126 -1.26 1.10 -9.60
N TYR A 127 -1.73 -0.06 -10.09
CA TYR A 127 -3.15 -0.23 -10.44
C TYR A 127 -4.06 -0.01 -9.23
N THR A 128 -3.77 -0.66 -8.09
CA THR A 128 -4.60 -0.48 -6.89
C THR A 128 -4.55 0.96 -6.36
N PHE A 129 -3.41 1.63 -6.42
CA PHE A 129 -3.34 3.05 -6.10
C PHE A 129 -4.18 3.91 -7.07
N LEU A 130 -4.13 3.61 -8.37
CA LEU A 130 -4.92 4.31 -9.38
C LEU A 130 -6.43 4.12 -9.13
N ASP A 131 -6.89 2.90 -8.90
CA ASP A 131 -8.30 2.60 -8.64
C ASP A 131 -8.82 3.38 -7.43
N GLU A 132 -8.06 3.39 -6.34
CA GLU A 132 -8.41 4.13 -5.13
C GLU A 132 -8.33 5.66 -5.34
N PHE A 133 -7.38 6.14 -6.13
CA PHE A 133 -7.28 7.55 -6.49
C PHE A 133 -8.47 8.02 -7.35
N GLU A 134 -8.84 7.27 -8.39
CA GLU A 134 -10.01 7.56 -9.22
C GLU A 134 -11.30 7.50 -8.41
N ARG A 135 -11.47 6.46 -7.59
CA ARG A 135 -12.61 6.34 -6.68
C ARG A 135 -12.69 7.55 -5.74
N SER A 136 -11.58 7.95 -5.14
CA SER A 136 -11.53 9.11 -4.22
C SER A 136 -11.94 10.40 -4.92
N LYS A 137 -11.55 10.61 -6.19
CA LYS A 137 -12.01 11.75 -7.00
C LYS A 137 -13.52 11.70 -7.23
N GLN A 138 -14.08 10.53 -7.53
CA GLN A 138 -15.52 10.37 -7.74
C GLN A 138 -16.33 10.55 -6.46
N GLU A 139 -15.80 10.17 -5.30
CA GLU A 139 -16.46 10.37 -4.01
C GLU A 139 -16.36 11.82 -3.51
N LEU A 140 -15.47 12.63 -4.10
CA LEU A 140 -15.26 14.01 -3.68
C LEU A 140 -16.52 14.87 -3.88
N SER A 141 -17.05 15.44 -2.79
CA SER A 141 -18.27 16.26 -2.81
C SER A 141 -18.02 17.75 -3.10
N SER A 142 -16.86 18.26 -2.69
CA SER A 142 -16.45 19.66 -2.81
C SER A 142 -14.94 19.75 -3.02
N SER A 143 -14.41 20.94 -3.24
CA SER A 143 -12.98 21.14 -3.42
C SER A 143 -12.18 20.92 -2.11
N ILE A 144 -10.94 20.47 -2.24
CA ILE A 144 -10.02 20.23 -1.12
C ILE A 144 -8.98 21.35 -1.09
N LYS A 145 -8.90 22.09 0.02
CA LYS A 145 -7.78 23.01 0.25
C LYS A 145 -6.50 22.22 0.45
N LEU A 146 -5.49 22.49 -0.36
CA LEU A 146 -4.19 21.84 -0.25
C LEU A 146 -3.35 22.51 0.85
N PRO A 147 -2.49 21.75 1.55
CA PRO A 147 -1.63 22.30 2.61
C PRO A 147 -0.42 23.06 2.06
N ILE A 148 -0.56 23.67 0.88
CA ILE A 148 0.48 24.44 0.18
C ILE A 148 -0.19 25.60 -0.55
N ASN A 149 0.24 26.83 -0.25
CA ASN A 149 -0.34 28.06 -0.80
C ASN A 149 -1.87 28.18 -0.60
N ASN A 150 -2.50 29.14 -1.25
CA ASN A 150 -3.96 29.25 -1.34
C ASN A 150 -4.49 28.39 -2.51
N LEU A 151 -4.04 27.13 -2.57
CA LEU A 151 -4.42 26.19 -3.62
C LEU A 151 -5.58 25.30 -3.20
N GLU A 152 -6.45 25.03 -4.16
CA GLU A 152 -7.60 24.15 -3.99
C GLU A 152 -7.64 23.11 -5.12
N PHE A 153 -7.79 21.85 -4.76
CA PHE A 153 -8.04 20.77 -5.72
C PHE A 153 -9.54 20.60 -5.92
N LYS A 154 -10.00 20.59 -7.17
CA LYS A 154 -11.40 20.35 -7.53
C LYS A 154 -11.49 19.29 -8.62
N TYR A 155 -12.44 18.36 -8.49
CA TYR A 155 -12.74 17.37 -9.51
C TYR A 155 -14.12 17.62 -10.14
N GLU A 156 -14.16 17.88 -11.44
CA GLU A 156 -15.40 18.05 -12.21
C GLU A 156 -15.89 16.71 -12.74
N LYS A 157 -16.70 16.00 -11.95
CA LYS A 157 -17.21 14.64 -12.26
C LYS A 157 -17.80 14.51 -13.66
N LYS A 158 -18.64 15.47 -14.08
CA LYS A 158 -19.30 15.47 -15.40
C LYS A 158 -18.31 15.48 -16.58
N LYS A 159 -17.13 16.07 -16.39
CA LYS A 159 -16.10 16.18 -17.43
C LYS A 159 -14.94 15.21 -17.23
N GLY A 160 -14.84 14.59 -16.06
CA GLY A 160 -13.71 13.77 -15.68
C GLY A 160 -12.41 14.55 -15.47
N ILE A 161 -12.49 15.86 -15.20
CA ILE A 161 -11.32 16.76 -15.18
C ILE A 161 -10.95 17.15 -13.75
N SER A 162 -9.67 17.02 -13.42
CA SER A 162 -9.04 17.56 -12.20
C SER A 162 -8.54 18.98 -12.43
N LYS A 163 -8.77 19.90 -11.48
CA LYS A 163 -8.33 21.30 -11.53
C LYS A 163 -7.62 21.70 -10.25
N LEU A 164 -6.60 22.53 -10.39
CA LEU A 164 -5.98 23.27 -9.30
C LEU A 164 -6.40 24.74 -9.42
N LEU A 165 -7.06 25.26 -8.39
CA LEU A 165 -7.53 26.63 -8.30
C LEU A 165 -6.60 27.39 -7.36
N LEU A 166 -5.94 28.44 -7.87
CA LEU A 166 -5.14 29.34 -7.06
C LEU A 166 -5.95 30.59 -6.74
N TRP A 167 -6.17 30.84 -5.46
CA TRP A 167 -6.84 32.05 -5.01
C TRP A 167 -5.80 33.15 -4.81
N ILE A 168 -5.72 34.05 -5.79
CA ILE A 168 -4.92 35.27 -5.67
C ILE A 168 -5.86 36.35 -5.13
N SER A 169 -5.57 36.84 -3.91
CA SER A 169 -6.23 38.05 -3.41
C SER A 169 -5.84 39.19 -4.34
N LYS A 170 -6.78 39.71 -5.14
CA LYS A 170 -6.60 41.01 -5.77
C LYS A 170 -6.70 42.05 -4.65
N TYR A 171 -5.64 42.85 -4.49
CA TYR A 171 -5.65 44.06 -3.68
C TYR A 171 -6.73 45.02 -4.17
#